data_AF-A0A6G6WBH4-F1
#
_entry.id   AF-A0A6G6WBH4-F1
#
_cell.length_a   1.000
_cell.length_b   1.000
_cell.length_c   1.000
_cell.angle_alpha   90.00
_cell.angle_beta   90.00
_cell.angle_gamma   90.00
#
_symmetry.space_group_name_H-M   'P 1'
#
loop_
_entity.id
_entity.type
_entity.pdbx_description
1 polymer ?
#
loop_
_entity_poly.entity_id
_entity_poly.type
_entity_poly.pdbx_seq_one_letter_code
_entity_poly.pdbx_strand_id
1 'polypeptide(L)'
;MTTTPLAAPAEHLALAAGEAAAAVLPAADLLTASTTAPAGPDIAAPYAGAVVAALAGGLDGTVALLVGQELVHAVESGPGIDLAGAAQPALDAVGAVLGGSAQVGRVVPAALALAQFAGPCTAVTLTDGRGPAAVLLVSDGLLASGAPSLPAPAPVAAPAAAPAAGSPAGRLVGSSRGLEVLHGVDMEVTVELGRSRLTVRELLALAPGQVLELDRAAGSPADLLVNGLLIARGEVVVVDEDFGLRITEIVDESVAS
;
A
#
# COMPACT_ATOMS: atom_id res chain seq x y z
N MET A 1 2.36 35.89 8.44
CA MET A 1 1.67 34.69 8.94
C MET A 1 2.65 33.93 9.79
N THR A 2 2.46 33.96 11.11
CA THR A 2 3.32 33.29 12.09
C THR A 2 3.06 31.79 12.03
N THR A 3 3.98 31.04 11.44
CA THR A 3 3.99 29.58 11.51
C THR A 3 4.41 29.25 12.94
N THR A 4 3.52 28.69 13.75
CA THR A 4 3.89 28.22 15.09
C THR A 4 4.89 27.08 14.92
N PRO A 5 6.15 27.22 15.40
CA PRO A 5 7.11 26.14 15.31
C PRO A 5 6.61 24.96 16.13
N LEU A 6 6.86 23.75 15.62
CA LEU A 6 6.56 22.51 16.32
C LEU A 6 7.36 22.47 17.63
N ALA A 7 6.80 21.85 18.68
CA ALA A 7 7.55 21.65 19.91
C ALA A 7 8.75 20.72 19.65
N ALA A 8 9.93 21.07 20.18
CA ALA A 8 11.17 20.30 20.02
C ALA A 8 11.05 18.76 20.18
N PRO A 9 10.27 18.20 21.15
CA PRO A 9 10.08 16.75 21.23
C PRO A 9 9.30 16.16 20.04
N ALA A 10 8.32 16.88 19.50
CA ALA A 10 7.54 16.45 18.35
C ALA A 10 8.34 16.52 17.04
N GLU A 11 9.24 17.50 16.91
CA GLU A 11 10.19 17.60 15.81
C GLU A 11 11.18 16.43 15.80
N HIS A 12 11.73 16.08 16.96
CA HIS A 12 12.65 14.94 17.10
C HIS A 12 11.96 13.61 16.75
N LEU A 13 10.70 13.44 17.19
CA LEU A 13 9.92 12.25 16.87
C LEU A 13 9.59 12.15 15.37
N ALA A 14 9.26 13.28 14.73
CA ALA A 14 9.00 13.34 13.30
C ALA A 14 10.25 12.97 12.48
N LEU A 15 11.42 13.50 12.84
CA LEU A 15 12.68 13.15 12.21
C LEU A 15 13.02 11.67 12.39
N ALA A 16 12.89 11.13 13.61
CA ALA A 16 13.14 9.72 13.89
C ALA A 16 12.21 8.79 13.09
N ALA A 17 10.94 9.17 12.94
CA ALA A 17 10.00 8.43 12.09
C ALA A 17 10.42 8.48 10.61
N GLY A 18 10.85 9.65 10.14
CA GLY A 18 11.39 9.81 8.78
C GLY A 18 12.64 8.96 8.53
N GLU A 19 13.58 8.90 9.48
CA GLU A 19 14.78 8.07 9.38
C GLU A 19 14.42 6.58 9.32
N ALA A 20 13.47 6.13 10.14
CA ALA A 20 13.00 4.75 10.14
C ALA A 20 12.35 4.38 8.79
N ALA A 21 11.54 5.27 8.21
CA ALA A 21 10.98 5.05 6.88
C ALA A 21 12.07 5.00 5.81
N ALA A 22 13.02 5.94 5.85
CA ALA A 22 14.12 6.06 4.89
C ALA A 22 15.04 4.83 4.86
N ALA A 23 15.24 4.17 6.01
CA ALA A 23 16.11 3.00 6.13
C ALA A 23 15.59 1.75 5.40
N VAL A 24 14.27 1.65 5.17
CA VAL A 24 13.62 0.45 4.62
C VAL A 24 12.90 0.69 3.30
N LEU A 25 12.81 1.95 2.87
CA LEU A 25 12.24 2.34 1.59
C LEU A 25 13.07 1.77 0.43
N PRO A 26 12.47 1.11 -0.56
CA PRO A 26 13.18 0.60 -1.73
C PRO A 26 13.55 1.75 -2.67
N ALA A 27 14.65 2.45 -2.36
CA ALA A 27 15.22 3.52 -3.16
C ALA A 27 16.58 3.11 -3.76
N ALA A 28 16.93 3.68 -4.91
CA ALA A 28 18.20 3.41 -5.59
C ALA A 28 19.42 3.93 -4.81
N ASP A 29 19.24 5.00 -4.04
CA ASP A 29 20.25 5.64 -3.20
C ASP A 29 19.76 5.66 -1.73
N LEU A 30 20.69 5.72 -0.77
CA LEU A 30 20.36 5.76 0.66
C LEU A 30 19.62 7.06 1.00
N LEU A 31 18.41 6.92 1.53
CA LEU A 31 17.59 8.05 1.96
C LEU A 31 17.94 8.49 3.38
N THR A 32 17.85 9.78 3.64
CA THR A 32 18.00 10.36 4.98
C THR A 32 16.88 11.38 5.24
N ALA A 33 16.33 11.40 6.44
CA ALA A 33 15.39 12.45 6.85
C ALA A 33 16.17 13.75 7.11
N SER A 34 15.79 14.82 6.42
CA SER A 34 16.58 16.07 6.43
C SER A 34 15.91 17.22 7.15
N THR A 35 14.62 17.45 6.91
CA THR A 35 13.93 18.62 7.47
C THR A 35 12.46 18.31 7.70
N THR A 36 11.89 19.00 8.68
CA THR A 36 10.45 18.97 8.98
C THR A 36 9.83 20.32 8.71
N ALA A 37 8.68 20.33 8.05
CA ALA A 37 7.91 21.55 7.80
C ALA A 37 6.41 21.27 7.92
N PRO A 38 5.57 22.27 8.25
CA PRO A 38 4.13 22.11 8.16
C PRO A 38 3.74 21.78 6.71
N ALA A 39 2.90 20.77 6.53
CA ALA A 39 2.48 20.34 5.21
C ALA A 39 1.54 21.38 4.57
N GLY A 40 2.01 22.03 3.51
CA GLY A 40 1.22 22.94 2.70
C GLY A 40 0.47 22.22 1.57
N PRO A 41 -0.56 22.85 0.97
CA PRO A 41 -1.37 22.24 -0.09
C PRO A 41 -0.55 21.82 -1.33
N ASP A 42 0.54 22.53 -1.63
CA ASP A 42 1.40 22.28 -2.79
C ASP A 42 2.48 21.20 -2.55
N ILE A 43 2.58 20.66 -1.33
CA ILE A 43 3.66 19.71 -1.00
C ILE A 43 3.58 18.41 -1.80
N ALA A 44 2.38 18.06 -2.28
CA ALA A 44 2.13 16.87 -3.07
C ALA A 44 2.39 17.06 -4.57
N ALA A 45 2.50 18.29 -5.06
CA ALA A 45 2.62 18.62 -6.47
C ALA A 45 3.80 17.94 -7.20
N PRO A 46 5.01 17.78 -6.60
CA PRO A 46 6.13 17.15 -7.29
C PRO A 46 6.13 15.62 -7.23
N TYR A 47 5.17 15.00 -6.53
CA TYR A 47 5.17 13.56 -6.27
C TYR A 47 4.17 12.80 -7.16
N ALA A 48 4.55 11.59 -7.53
CA ALA A 48 3.83 10.73 -8.48
C ALA A 48 2.64 10.03 -7.82
N GLY A 49 2.86 9.55 -6.60
CA GLY A 49 1.90 8.77 -5.85
C GLY A 49 2.11 8.97 -4.35
N ALA A 50 1.12 8.54 -3.59
CA ALA A 50 1.22 8.48 -2.14
C ALA A 50 0.65 7.16 -1.62
N VAL A 51 1.25 6.65 -0.55
CA VAL A 51 0.71 5.50 0.18
C VAL A 51 0.27 5.98 1.56
N VAL A 52 -0.99 5.76 1.90
CA VAL A 52 -1.61 6.24 3.13
C VAL A 52 -1.96 5.06 4.02
N ALA A 53 -1.58 5.11 5.29
CA ALA A 53 -1.93 4.10 6.28
C ALA A 53 -2.50 4.73 7.55
N ALA A 54 -3.47 4.05 8.14
CA ALA A 54 -3.89 4.32 9.52
C ALA A 54 -2.90 3.68 10.49
N LEU A 55 -2.62 4.34 11.62
CA LEU A 55 -1.93 3.74 12.75
C LEU A 55 -2.95 3.16 13.72
N ALA A 56 -2.66 1.97 14.23
CA ALA A 56 -3.37 1.33 15.33
C ALA A 56 -2.38 1.05 16.49
N GLY A 57 -2.88 0.77 17.69
CA GLY A 57 -2.04 0.30 18.80
C GLY A 57 -1.71 1.35 19.88
N GLY A 58 -2.66 2.22 20.21
CA GLY A 58 -2.56 3.16 21.35
C GLY A 58 -2.69 4.63 20.96
N LEU A 59 -2.44 4.94 19.68
CA LEU A 59 -2.64 6.25 19.08
C LEU A 59 -3.42 6.08 17.77
N ASP A 60 -4.54 6.81 17.65
CA ASP A 60 -5.31 6.86 16.41
C ASP A 60 -4.78 8.00 15.53
N GLY A 61 -4.38 7.68 14.31
CA GLY A 61 -3.98 8.70 13.35
C GLY A 61 -3.62 8.15 11.98
N THR A 62 -3.35 9.06 11.06
CA THR A 62 -3.00 8.74 9.67
C THR A 62 -1.55 9.14 9.43
N VAL A 63 -0.83 8.31 8.68
CA VAL A 63 0.46 8.64 8.09
C VAL A 63 0.38 8.44 6.58
N ALA A 64 1.15 9.24 5.84
CA ALA A 64 1.19 9.13 4.39
C ALA A 64 2.62 9.28 3.89
N LEU A 65 3.01 8.49 2.92
CA LEU A 65 4.30 8.56 2.29
C LEU A 65 4.10 8.97 0.83
N LEU A 66 4.56 10.18 0.49
CA LEU A 66 4.60 10.68 -0.87
C LEU A 66 5.91 10.24 -1.53
N VAL A 67 5.81 9.69 -2.72
CA VAL A 67 6.93 9.09 -3.43
C VAL A 67 7.10 9.72 -4.81
N GLY A 68 8.35 9.96 -5.19
CA GLY A 68 8.70 10.49 -6.51
C GLY A 68 8.53 9.45 -7.62
N GLN A 69 8.58 9.91 -8.87
CA GLN A 69 8.46 9.08 -10.08
C GLN A 69 9.50 7.95 -10.13
N GLU A 70 10.72 8.22 -9.69
CA GLU A 70 11.82 7.24 -9.65
C GLU A 70 11.47 6.01 -8.80
N LEU A 71 10.85 6.24 -7.63
CA LEU A 71 10.50 5.15 -6.73
C LEU A 71 9.31 4.33 -7.25
N VAL A 72 8.33 5.01 -7.87
CA VAL A 72 7.20 4.34 -8.54
C VAL A 72 7.72 3.44 -9.66
N HIS A 73 8.58 3.96 -10.53
CA HIS A 73 9.19 3.18 -11.60
C HIS A 73 10.07 2.04 -11.09
N ALA A 74 10.80 2.22 -9.99
CA ALA A 74 11.61 1.16 -9.39
C ALA A 74 10.76 -0.01 -8.88
N VAL A 75 9.58 0.27 -8.34
CA VAL A 75 8.63 -0.75 -7.88
C VAL A 75 7.94 -1.45 -9.07
N GLU A 76 7.49 -0.69 -10.08
CA GLU A 76 6.91 -1.24 -11.31
C GLU A 76 7.88 -2.14 -12.09
N SER A 77 9.17 -1.78 -12.08
CA SER A 77 10.23 -2.55 -12.71
C SER A 77 10.73 -3.71 -11.82
N GLY A 78 10.27 -3.77 -10.57
CA GLY A 78 10.69 -4.70 -9.54
C GLY A 78 9.85 -5.99 -9.47
N PRO A 79 10.02 -6.80 -8.41
CA PRO A 79 9.39 -8.11 -8.31
C PRO A 79 7.91 -7.99 -7.93
N GLY A 80 7.01 -7.78 -8.91
CA GLY A 80 5.56 -8.06 -8.86
C GLY A 80 4.77 -7.61 -7.61
N ILE A 81 5.30 -6.66 -6.83
CA ILE A 81 4.71 -6.13 -5.60
C ILE A 81 4.24 -4.72 -5.93
N ASP A 82 2.98 -4.43 -5.64
CA ASP A 82 2.42 -3.10 -5.86
C ASP A 82 3.03 -2.06 -4.90
N LEU A 83 2.90 -0.77 -5.26
CA LEU A 83 3.46 0.34 -4.49
C LEU A 83 3.08 0.32 -2.99
N ALA A 84 1.86 -0.09 -2.66
CA ALA A 84 1.43 -0.26 -1.27
C ALA A 84 2.27 -1.32 -0.53
N GLY A 85 2.50 -2.49 -1.14
CA GLY A 85 3.31 -3.55 -0.55
C GLY A 85 4.78 -3.16 -0.44
N ALA A 86 5.30 -2.41 -1.41
CA ALA A 86 6.67 -1.91 -1.38
C ALA A 86 6.90 -0.83 -0.31
N ALA A 87 5.89 0.01 -0.05
CA ALA A 87 5.94 1.05 0.98
C ALA A 87 5.57 0.54 2.39
N GLN A 88 4.93 -0.63 2.49
CA GLN A 88 4.44 -1.16 3.77
C GLN A 88 5.53 -1.29 4.85
N PRO A 89 6.74 -1.81 4.56
CA PRO A 89 7.81 -1.89 5.56
C PRO A 89 8.19 -0.52 6.14
N ALA A 90 8.17 0.52 5.30
CA ALA A 90 8.44 1.90 5.72
C ALA A 90 7.34 2.45 6.63
N LEU A 91 6.08 2.14 6.33
CA LEU A 91 4.94 2.53 7.15
C LEU A 91 4.96 1.81 8.50
N ASP A 92 5.30 0.52 8.52
CA ASP A 92 5.47 -0.26 9.76
C ASP A 92 6.60 0.30 10.64
N ALA A 93 7.73 0.66 10.03
CA ALA A 93 8.86 1.29 10.74
C ALA A 93 8.47 2.65 11.34
N VAL A 94 7.71 3.47 10.61
CA VAL A 94 7.14 4.72 11.10
C VAL A 94 6.18 4.48 12.27
N GLY A 95 5.29 3.50 12.13
CA GLY A 95 4.35 3.12 13.19
C GLY A 95 5.09 2.74 14.47
N ALA A 96 6.13 1.91 14.36
CA ALA A 96 6.93 1.48 15.51
C ALA A 96 7.57 2.65 16.27
N VAL A 97 8.14 3.63 15.56
CA VAL A 97 8.72 4.83 16.17
C VAL A 97 7.66 5.68 16.87
N LEU A 98 6.50 5.82 16.24
CA LEU A 98 5.35 6.57 16.77
C LEU A 98 4.63 5.82 17.91
N GLY A 99 5.03 4.58 18.23
CA GLY A 99 4.46 3.78 19.32
C GLY A 99 3.19 3.01 18.93
N GLY A 100 3.00 2.70 17.65
CA GLY A 100 1.90 1.91 17.12
C GLY A 100 2.32 0.95 16.01
N SER A 101 1.34 0.47 15.26
CA SER A 101 1.49 -0.39 14.09
C SER A 101 0.74 0.22 12.90
N ALA A 102 1.38 0.31 11.75
CA ALA A 102 0.70 0.75 10.54
C ALA A 102 -0.21 -0.35 10.01
N GLN A 103 -1.43 0.03 9.66
CA GLN A 103 -2.32 -0.81 8.88
C GLN A 103 -1.80 -0.91 7.44
N VAL A 104 -2.40 -1.80 6.65
CA VAL A 104 -2.05 -1.97 5.23
C VAL A 104 -2.25 -0.64 4.49
N GLY A 105 -1.18 -0.17 3.86
CA GLY A 105 -1.16 1.07 3.10
C GLY A 105 -2.06 1.01 1.87
N ARG A 106 -2.78 2.11 1.60
CA ARG A 106 -3.58 2.29 0.39
C ARG A 106 -2.90 3.29 -0.52
N VAL A 107 -2.71 2.93 -1.79
CA VAL A 107 -2.23 3.86 -2.81
C VAL A 107 -3.32 4.90 -3.10
N VAL A 108 -2.95 6.16 -3.08
CA VAL A 108 -3.80 7.28 -3.48
C VAL A 108 -3.01 8.24 -4.38
N PRO A 109 -3.68 9.01 -5.25
CA PRO A 109 -3.05 10.11 -5.95
C PRO A 109 -2.40 11.08 -4.95
N ALA A 110 -1.17 11.54 -5.21
CA ALA A 110 -0.43 12.42 -4.31
C ALA A 110 -1.25 13.65 -3.90
N ALA A 111 -1.98 14.24 -4.86
CA ALA A 111 -2.87 15.39 -4.64
C ALA A 111 -3.99 15.14 -3.60
N LEU A 112 -4.41 13.88 -3.40
CA LEU A 112 -5.44 13.50 -2.43
C LEU A 112 -4.86 13.03 -1.10
N ALA A 113 -3.54 12.91 -0.96
CA ALA A 113 -2.90 12.40 0.26
C ALA A 113 -3.22 13.29 1.48
N LEU A 114 -3.09 14.61 1.32
CA LEU A 114 -3.41 15.60 2.34
C LEU A 114 -4.88 15.55 2.80
N ALA A 115 -5.81 15.26 1.87
CA ALA A 115 -7.23 15.19 2.18
C ALA A 115 -7.60 13.99 3.09
N GLN A 116 -6.69 13.02 3.26
CA GLN A 116 -6.89 11.89 4.17
C GLN A 116 -6.65 12.24 5.64
N PHE A 117 -6.04 13.41 5.90
CA PHE A 117 -5.76 13.88 7.24
C PHE A 117 -6.93 14.73 7.75
N ALA A 118 -7.43 14.41 8.93
CA ALA A 118 -8.50 15.16 9.58
C ALA A 118 -8.04 16.50 10.19
N GLY A 119 -6.74 16.82 10.12
CA GLY A 119 -6.14 17.97 10.80
C GLY A 119 -4.75 18.34 10.28
N PRO A 120 -4.04 19.24 10.97
CA PRO A 120 -2.69 19.64 10.56
C PRO A 120 -1.76 18.43 10.54
N CYS A 121 -0.89 18.38 9.54
CA CYS A 121 0.15 17.38 9.42
C CYS A 121 1.50 18.03 9.22
N THR A 122 2.51 17.38 9.76
CA THR A 122 3.92 17.73 9.61
C THR A 122 4.53 16.84 8.54
N ALA A 123 5.25 17.46 7.63
CA ALA A 123 5.95 16.81 6.54
C ALA A 123 7.44 16.67 6.87
N VAL A 124 7.97 15.47 6.65
CA VAL A 124 9.38 15.11 6.84
C VAL A 124 9.96 14.78 5.48
N THR A 125 10.92 15.58 5.03
CA THR A 125 11.55 15.40 3.72
C THR A 125 12.65 14.34 3.79
N LEU A 126 12.52 13.32 2.95
CA LEU A 126 13.52 12.28 2.74
C LEU A 126 14.33 12.61 1.48
N THR A 127 15.63 12.76 1.64
CA THR A 127 16.56 13.13 0.56
C THR A 127 17.57 12.03 0.32
N ASP A 128 17.97 11.85 -0.94
CA ASP A 128 19.05 10.97 -1.38
C ASP A 128 20.40 11.72 -1.52
N GLY A 129 20.44 12.99 -1.09
CA GLY A 129 21.60 13.89 -1.26
C GLY A 129 21.64 14.64 -2.60
N ARG A 130 20.80 14.28 -3.58
CA ARG A 130 20.58 15.03 -4.84
C ARG A 130 19.30 15.85 -4.80
N GLY A 131 18.30 15.43 -4.02
CA GLY A 131 17.06 16.17 -3.85
C GLY A 131 16.01 15.43 -3.02
N PRO A 132 14.82 16.01 -2.86
CA PRO A 132 13.72 15.36 -2.15
C PRO A 132 13.20 14.17 -2.97
N ALA A 133 13.45 12.95 -2.50
CA ALA A 133 13.03 11.72 -3.15
C ALA A 133 11.64 11.26 -2.67
N ALA A 134 11.34 11.51 -1.40
CA ALA A 134 10.06 11.18 -0.78
C ALA A 134 9.75 12.15 0.37
N VAL A 135 8.48 12.23 0.76
CA VAL A 135 8.03 13.01 1.93
C VAL A 135 7.10 12.15 2.78
N LEU A 136 7.41 12.05 4.07
CA LEU A 136 6.53 11.44 5.05
C LEU A 136 5.63 12.52 5.68
N LEU A 137 4.32 12.36 5.61
CA LEU A 137 3.34 13.16 6.33
C LEU A 137 2.89 12.41 7.59
N VAL A 138 2.92 13.10 8.72
CA VAL A 138 2.46 12.61 10.02
C VAL A 138 1.47 13.59 10.62
N SER A 139 0.33 13.13 11.12
CA SER A 139 -0.62 13.99 11.84
C SER A 139 0.04 14.66 13.05
N ASP A 140 -0.21 15.94 13.27
CA ASP A 140 0.38 16.67 14.40
C ASP A 140 -0.09 16.11 15.75
N GLY A 141 -1.33 15.61 15.81
CA GLY A 141 -1.86 14.89 16.98
C GLY A 141 -1.10 13.61 17.33
N LEU A 142 -0.56 12.90 16.32
CA LEU A 142 0.31 11.75 16.55
C LEU A 142 1.65 12.19 17.13
N LEU A 143 2.24 13.26 16.60
CA LEU A 143 3.52 13.78 17.09
C LEU A 143 3.43 14.37 18.50
N ALA A 144 2.29 14.96 18.84
CA ALA A 144 2.04 15.50 20.17
C ALA A 144 1.76 14.40 21.21
N SER A 145 1.23 13.26 20.79
CA SER A 145 0.80 12.16 21.65
C SER A 145 1.76 10.96 21.64
N GLY A 146 2.69 10.92 20.69
CA GLY A 146 3.70 9.89 20.54
C GLY A 146 4.79 10.00 21.58
N ALA A 147 5.06 8.91 22.30
CA ALA A 147 6.30 8.76 23.05
C ALA A 147 7.36 8.15 22.11
N PRO A 148 8.59 8.68 22.06
CA PRO A 148 9.66 8.09 21.26
C PRO A 148 9.93 6.68 21.76
N SER A 149 9.41 5.72 21.01
CA SER A 149 9.69 4.31 21.20
C SER A 149 10.91 4.05 20.34
N LEU A 150 12.12 4.22 20.90
CA LEU A 150 13.33 3.83 20.20
C LEU A 150 13.16 2.36 19.81
N PRO A 151 13.25 2.01 18.51
CA PRO A 151 13.23 0.61 18.11
C PRO A 151 14.46 -0.03 18.75
N ALA A 152 14.24 -0.90 19.73
CA ALA A 152 15.28 -1.85 20.12
C ALA A 152 15.61 -2.65 18.85
N PRO A 153 16.91 -2.84 18.49
CA PRO A 153 17.27 -3.57 17.29
C PRO A 153 16.81 -5.02 17.44
N ALA A 154 15.63 -5.32 16.91
CA ALA A 154 15.15 -6.67 16.77
C ALA A 154 16.00 -7.33 15.67
N PRO A 155 16.74 -8.40 15.96
CA PRO A 155 17.47 -9.11 14.93
C PRO A 155 16.48 -9.73 13.95
N VAL A 156 16.82 -9.63 12.67
CA VAL A 156 16.20 -10.35 11.55
C VAL A 156 15.84 -11.79 11.91
N ALA A 157 14.55 -12.09 11.99
CA ALA A 157 14.04 -13.45 12.06
C ALA A 157 12.87 -13.61 11.09
N ALA A 158 13.19 -14.27 9.97
CA ALA A 158 12.27 -14.83 9.00
C ALA A 158 11.34 -15.90 9.67
N PRO A 159 10.28 -16.34 8.98
CA PRO A 159 8.95 -16.59 9.54
C PRO A 159 8.82 -17.94 10.22
N ALA A 160 8.09 -17.99 11.34
CA ALA A 160 7.41 -19.21 11.77
C ALA A 160 6.31 -18.93 12.79
N ALA A 161 5.11 -19.40 12.44
CA ALA A 161 4.10 -19.99 13.32
C ALA A 161 3.31 -19.08 14.28
N ALA A 162 2.02 -18.97 13.95
CA ALA A 162 0.92 -18.88 14.93
C ALA A 162 1.06 -19.98 16.01
N PRO A 163 0.51 -19.83 17.24
CA PRO A 163 -0.95 -19.88 17.41
C PRO A 163 -1.57 -19.03 18.54
N ALA A 164 -2.89 -18.87 18.40
CA ALA A 164 -3.95 -18.90 19.42
C ALA A 164 -4.24 -17.69 20.35
N ALA A 165 -5.50 -17.25 20.19
CA ALA A 165 -6.51 -16.97 21.23
C ALA A 165 -6.47 -15.63 21.98
N GLY A 166 -7.48 -14.81 21.68
CA GLY A 166 -7.89 -13.69 22.52
C GLY A 166 -9.08 -12.95 21.93
N SER A 167 -10.27 -13.54 21.99
CA SER A 167 -11.51 -12.77 21.80
C SER A 167 -11.64 -11.73 22.91
N PRO A 168 -12.13 -10.53 22.58
CA PRO A 168 -13.19 -9.96 23.40
C PRO A 168 -14.41 -9.69 22.52
N ALA A 169 -15.55 -10.18 22.99
CA ALA A 169 -16.86 -9.84 22.48
C ALA A 169 -17.11 -8.33 22.68
N GLY A 170 -16.76 -7.53 21.68
CA GLY A 170 -17.09 -6.11 21.57
C GLY A 170 -18.41 -5.94 20.81
N ARG A 171 -19.52 -6.06 21.54
CA ARG A 171 -20.87 -5.54 21.26
C ARG A 171 -21.03 -4.72 19.96
N LEU A 172 -21.51 -5.38 18.90
CA LEU A 172 -21.98 -4.75 17.66
C LEU A 172 -23.27 -3.96 17.93
N VAL A 173 -23.14 -2.67 18.18
CA VAL A 173 -24.21 -1.69 17.98
C VAL A 173 -24.16 -1.26 16.51
N GLY A 174 -25.31 -1.39 15.85
CA GLY A 174 -25.44 -1.44 14.40
C GLY A 174 -24.80 -0.29 13.62
N SER A 175 -24.22 -0.67 12.49
CA SER A 175 -23.84 0.25 11.42
C SER A 175 -24.01 -0.42 10.06
N SER A 176 -25.26 -0.66 9.67
CA SER A 176 -25.64 -0.89 8.26
C SER A 176 -25.13 0.22 7.33
N ARG A 177 -24.72 1.37 7.88
CA ARG A 177 -24.09 2.49 7.17
C ARG A 177 -22.66 2.24 6.68
N GLY A 178 -21.93 1.27 7.23
CA GLY A 178 -20.55 0.96 6.81
C GLY A 178 -20.48 0.22 5.48
N LEU A 179 -21.49 -0.61 5.20
CA LEU A 179 -21.59 -1.39 3.97
C LEU A 179 -22.08 -0.54 2.78
N GLU A 180 -22.86 0.52 3.06
CA GLU A 180 -23.39 1.40 2.02
C GLU A 180 -22.32 2.20 1.27
N VAL A 181 -21.17 2.44 1.91
CA VAL A 181 -20.02 3.15 1.34
C VAL A 181 -19.19 2.26 0.40
N LEU A 182 -19.26 0.93 0.56
CA LEU A 182 -18.51 -0.03 -0.26
C LEU A 182 -19.19 -0.31 -1.62
N HIS A 183 -20.45 0.10 -1.80
CA HIS A 183 -21.17 -0.11 -3.06
C HIS A 183 -20.63 0.68 -4.26
N GLY A 184 -19.78 1.69 -4.03
CA GLY A 184 -19.23 2.56 -5.08
C GLY A 184 -17.73 2.40 -5.29
N VAL A 185 -17.12 1.30 -4.83
CA VAL A 185 -15.69 1.05 -5.03
C VAL A 185 -15.50 0.31 -6.35
N ASP A 186 -14.87 0.96 -7.31
CA ASP A 186 -14.44 0.31 -8.55
C ASP A 186 -13.30 -0.67 -8.26
N MET A 187 -13.40 -1.87 -8.80
CA MET A 187 -12.38 -2.91 -8.67
C MET A 187 -11.92 -3.36 -10.05
N GLU A 188 -10.62 -3.57 -10.22
CA GLU A 188 -10.09 -4.18 -11.42
C GLU A 188 -10.45 -5.67 -11.44
N VAL A 189 -11.02 -6.11 -12.55
CA VAL A 189 -11.40 -7.49 -12.77
C VAL A 189 -10.59 -8.03 -13.95
N THR A 190 -9.93 -9.17 -13.73
CA THR A 190 -9.15 -9.85 -14.76
C THR A 190 -9.86 -11.12 -15.17
N VAL A 191 -10.01 -11.34 -16.49
CA VAL A 191 -10.51 -12.61 -17.03
C VAL A 191 -9.32 -13.39 -17.59
N GLU A 192 -9.03 -14.55 -17.01
CA GLU A 192 -7.94 -15.42 -17.44
C GLU A 192 -8.45 -16.59 -18.27
N LEU A 193 -7.96 -16.69 -19.51
CA LEU A 193 -8.25 -17.82 -20.39
C LEU A 193 -7.45 -19.08 -20.01
N GLY A 194 -6.25 -18.91 -19.44
CA GLY A 194 -5.37 -19.99 -19.02
C GLY A 194 -3.95 -19.51 -18.72
N ARG A 195 -3.13 -20.36 -18.11
CA ARG A 195 -1.75 -20.06 -17.70
C ARG A 195 -0.79 -21.00 -18.42
N SER A 196 0.48 -20.60 -18.54
CA SER A 196 1.55 -21.47 -19.03
C SER A 196 2.85 -21.14 -18.32
N ARG A 197 3.68 -22.16 -18.06
CA ARG A 197 4.98 -21.99 -17.40
C ARG A 197 6.08 -22.19 -18.43
N LEU A 198 6.87 -21.14 -18.65
CA LEU A 198 8.00 -21.14 -19.56
C LEU A 198 9.31 -20.89 -18.78
N THR A 199 10.40 -21.47 -19.25
CA THR A 199 11.73 -21.04 -18.83
C THR A 199 12.05 -19.66 -19.42
N VAL A 200 12.94 -18.92 -18.78
CA VAL A 200 13.39 -17.60 -19.26
C VAL A 200 13.87 -17.67 -20.72
N ARG A 201 14.57 -18.75 -21.07
CA ARG A 201 15.05 -18.97 -22.44
C ARG A 201 13.91 -19.12 -23.45
N GLU A 202 12.85 -19.85 -23.10
CA GLU A 202 11.69 -20.04 -23.98
C GLU A 202 10.89 -18.75 -24.15
N LEU A 203 10.74 -17.97 -23.08
CA LEU A 203 10.07 -16.66 -23.12
C LEU A 203 10.80 -15.67 -24.05
N LEU A 204 12.13 -15.61 -23.96
CA LEU A 204 12.96 -14.75 -24.82
C LEU A 204 13.01 -15.23 -26.28
N ALA A 205 12.63 -16.48 -26.54
CA ALA A 205 12.59 -17.06 -27.88
C ALA A 205 11.23 -16.87 -28.59
N LEU A 206 10.23 -16.31 -27.92
CA LEU A 206 8.92 -16.07 -28.52
C LEU A 206 9.01 -15.13 -29.72
N ALA A 207 8.37 -15.52 -30.82
CA ALA A 207 8.34 -14.76 -32.05
C ALA A 207 6.89 -14.59 -32.58
N PRO A 208 6.61 -13.53 -33.38
CA PRO A 208 5.30 -13.36 -34.00
C PRO A 208 4.88 -14.59 -34.81
N GLY A 209 3.66 -15.06 -34.60
CA GLY A 209 3.10 -16.25 -35.24
C GLY A 209 3.33 -17.57 -34.49
N GLN A 210 4.07 -17.55 -33.37
CA GLN A 210 4.19 -18.71 -32.50
C GLN A 210 2.90 -18.92 -31.69
N VAL A 211 2.43 -20.17 -31.62
CA VAL A 211 1.27 -20.57 -30.81
C VAL A 211 1.77 -21.10 -29.47
N LEU A 212 1.26 -20.52 -28.37
CA LEU A 212 1.56 -20.96 -27.01
C LEU A 212 0.40 -21.80 -26.48
N GLU A 213 0.71 -23.00 -26.02
CA GLU A 213 -0.27 -23.85 -25.35
C GLU A 213 -0.43 -23.40 -23.89
N LEU A 214 -1.69 -23.29 -23.47
CA LEU A 214 -2.08 -22.98 -22.10
C LEU A 214 -2.44 -24.28 -21.36
N ASP A 215 -2.47 -24.23 -20.04
CA ASP A 215 -2.81 -25.34 -19.14
C ASP A 215 -4.30 -25.70 -19.12
N ARG A 216 -5.12 -25.01 -19.92
CA ARG A 216 -6.57 -25.15 -19.93
C ARG A 216 -7.08 -25.79 -21.23
N ALA A 217 -7.95 -26.78 -21.09
CA ALA A 217 -8.59 -27.43 -22.23
C ALA A 217 -9.59 -26.50 -22.92
N ALA A 218 -9.67 -26.58 -24.25
CA ALA A 218 -10.63 -25.81 -25.04
C ALA A 218 -12.08 -26.08 -24.59
N GLY A 219 -12.85 -25.02 -24.39
CA GLY A 219 -14.24 -25.10 -23.90
C GLY A 219 -14.38 -25.19 -22.37
N SER A 220 -13.27 -25.18 -21.62
CA SER A 220 -13.33 -24.99 -20.16
C SER A 220 -13.73 -23.56 -19.83
N PRO A 221 -14.43 -23.30 -18.71
CA PRO A 221 -14.76 -21.95 -18.31
C PRO A 221 -13.48 -21.15 -18.01
N ALA A 222 -13.48 -19.87 -18.36
CA ALA A 222 -12.47 -18.91 -17.99
C ALA A 222 -12.65 -18.47 -16.52
N ASP A 223 -11.53 -18.11 -15.90
CA ASP A 223 -11.48 -17.69 -14.51
C ASP A 223 -11.66 -16.16 -14.44
N LEU A 224 -12.47 -15.69 -13.50
CA LEU A 224 -12.66 -14.28 -13.22
C LEU A 224 -12.05 -13.96 -11.86
N LEU A 225 -11.06 -13.08 -11.89
CA LEU A 225 -10.25 -12.72 -10.74
C LEU A 225 -10.45 -11.26 -10.38
N VAL A 226 -10.38 -10.96 -9.08
CA VAL A 226 -10.32 -9.61 -8.54
C VAL A 226 -9.08 -9.55 -7.66
N ASN A 227 -8.16 -8.63 -7.96
CA ASN A 227 -6.86 -8.54 -7.27
C ASN A 227 -6.11 -9.89 -7.21
N GLY A 228 -6.23 -10.71 -8.27
CA GLY A 228 -5.61 -12.03 -8.35
C GLY A 228 -6.31 -13.16 -7.59
N LEU A 229 -7.42 -12.88 -6.89
CA LEU A 229 -8.26 -13.90 -6.25
C LEU A 229 -9.36 -14.38 -7.19
N LEU A 230 -9.52 -15.69 -7.37
CA LEU A 230 -10.60 -16.28 -8.14
C LEU A 230 -11.94 -16.07 -7.44
N ILE A 231 -12.86 -15.32 -8.05
CA ILE A 231 -14.19 -15.06 -7.47
C ILE A 231 -15.31 -15.71 -8.29
N ALA A 232 -15.11 -15.98 -9.57
CA ALA A 232 -16.09 -16.67 -10.41
C ALA A 232 -15.45 -17.40 -11.58
N ARG A 233 -16.25 -18.24 -12.22
CA ARG A 233 -15.93 -18.89 -13.50
C ARG A 233 -17.03 -18.64 -14.50
N GLY A 234 -16.67 -18.49 -15.77
CA GLY A 234 -17.65 -18.22 -16.81
C GLY A 234 -17.20 -18.63 -18.20
N GLU A 235 -18.10 -18.56 -19.15
CA GLU A 235 -17.82 -18.82 -20.55
C GLU A 235 -17.58 -17.51 -21.29
N VAL A 236 -16.50 -17.45 -22.09
CA VAL A 236 -16.22 -16.27 -22.92
C VAL A 236 -17.23 -16.23 -24.06
N VAL A 237 -17.93 -15.11 -24.17
CA VAL A 237 -18.92 -14.83 -25.21
C VAL A 237 -18.50 -13.57 -25.97
N VAL A 238 -19.05 -13.37 -27.15
CA VAL A 238 -18.89 -12.12 -27.91
C VAL A 238 -20.23 -11.41 -27.93
N VAL A 239 -20.26 -10.15 -27.52
CA VAL A 239 -21.44 -9.29 -27.48
C VAL A 239 -21.11 -8.01 -28.20
N ASP A 240 -21.85 -7.70 -29.28
CA ASP A 240 -21.70 -6.45 -30.04
C ASP A 240 -20.24 -6.10 -30.41
N GLU A 241 -19.48 -7.12 -30.85
CA GLU A 241 -18.05 -7.05 -31.24
C GLU A 241 -17.05 -7.02 -30.07
N ASP A 242 -17.52 -6.91 -28.82
CA ASP A 242 -16.71 -6.98 -27.61
C ASP A 242 -16.69 -8.39 -27.00
N PHE A 243 -15.60 -8.72 -26.30
CA PHE A 243 -15.54 -9.93 -25.49
C PHE A 243 -16.26 -9.71 -24.15
N GLY A 244 -17.14 -10.63 -23.80
CA GLY A 244 -17.83 -10.70 -22.51
C GLY A 244 -17.59 -12.03 -21.82
N LEU A 245 -17.91 -12.09 -20.52
CA LEU A 245 -17.89 -13.32 -19.75
C LEU A 245 -19.28 -13.61 -19.19
N ARG A 246 -19.87 -14.74 -19.58
CA ARG A 246 -21.11 -15.24 -18.97
C ARG A 246 -20.76 -16.03 -17.72
N ILE A 247 -21.09 -15.49 -16.55
CA ILE A 247 -20.85 -16.17 -15.27
C ILE A 247 -21.63 -17.49 -15.21
N THR A 248 -20.92 -18.58 -14.94
CA THR A 248 -21.47 -19.93 -14.78
C THR A 248 -21.45 -20.40 -13.33
N GLU A 249 -20.45 -19.99 -12.56
CA GLU A 249 -20.24 -20.38 -11.17
C GLU A 249 -19.64 -19.19 -10.42
N ILE A 250 -20.10 -18.93 -9.18
CA ILE A 250 -19.49 -17.97 -8.26
C ILE A 250 -18.85 -18.78 -7.14
N VAL A 251 -17.59 -18.47 -6.82
CA VAL A 251 -16.87 -19.13 -5.74
C VAL A 251 -17.27 -18.46 -4.44
N ASP A 252 -17.92 -19.20 -3.54
CA ASP A 252 -18.43 -18.67 -2.27
C ASP A 252 -17.32 -18.65 -1.21
N GLU A 253 -17.02 -17.47 -0.66
CA GLU A 253 -15.99 -17.26 0.37
C GLU A 253 -16.53 -17.57 1.79
N SER A 254 -17.09 -18.77 1.98
CA SER A 254 -17.46 -19.29 3.32
C SER A 254 -16.51 -20.38 3.84
N VAL A 255 -15.43 -20.69 3.11
CA VAL A 255 -14.46 -21.74 3.47
C VAL A 255 -13.04 -21.17 3.64
N ALA A 256 -12.89 -20.21 4.55
CA ALA A 256 -11.62 -19.87 5.18
C ALA A 256 -11.88 -19.39 6.61
N SER A 257 -12.31 -20.32 7.47
CA SER A 257 -12.20 -20.19 8.94
C SER A 257 -11.07 -21.05 9.45
#